data_AF-A0AB35MNR0-F1
#
_entry.id   AF-A0AB35MNR0-F1
#
_cell.length_a   1.000
_cell.length_b   1.000
_cell.length_c   1.000
_cell.angle_alpha   90.00
_cell.angle_beta   90.00
_cell.angle_gamma   90.00
#
_symmetry.space_group_name_H-M   'P 1'
#
loop_
_entity.id
_entity.type
_entity.pdbx_description
1 polymer ?
#
loop_
_entity_poly.entity_id
_entity_poly.type
_entity_poly.pdbx_seq_one_letter_code
_entity_poly.pdbx_strand_id
1 'polypeptide(L)'
;MFRILKIDDDFVYLSHPDGRLKKIDKALFDFAINLGDRVEVYQDGELTVVTPAEVQTDLSLDGDKSVKSNLLQGILDLFLETLNIHNNHLGDLKKIFTQLLITLFMAWSLLGVIIVEILLFAESIVVFLWRLLVRLVKLMRIKDNTKVLIDETQKRHAKRERQRAQRREQERRRQDELEEREYQRETERQKELMIVEASLSQEAEHASLSTSLALEQAGVSSQSASEESKEKSQASSESEEVSKSAKSEK
;
A
#
# COMPACT_ATOMS: atom_id res chain seq x y z
N MET A 1 56.34 -55.25 19.05
CA MET A 1 56.07 -53.99 19.77
C MET A 1 55.79 -54.33 21.23
N PHE A 2 56.52 -53.72 22.17
CA PHE A 2 56.33 -53.97 23.61
C PHE A 2 55.61 -52.79 24.27
N ARG A 3 54.92 -53.04 25.38
CA ARG A 3 54.26 -52.03 26.21
C ARG A 3 54.95 -51.94 27.56
N ILE A 4 55.18 -50.74 28.08
CA ILE A 4 55.75 -50.53 29.41
C ILE A 4 54.69 -50.91 30.46
N LEU A 5 55.00 -51.93 31.27
CA LEU A 5 54.11 -52.46 32.29
C LEU A 5 54.42 -51.89 33.68
N LYS A 6 55.71 -51.76 34.00
CA LYS A 6 56.19 -51.28 35.30
C LYS A 6 57.55 -50.60 35.14
N ILE A 7 57.75 -49.52 35.88
CA ILE A 7 59.02 -48.79 35.96
C ILE A 7 59.46 -48.86 37.41
N ASP A 8 60.62 -49.47 37.64
CA ASP A 8 61.33 -49.44 38.92
C ASP A 8 62.51 -48.44 38.82
N ASP A 9 63.28 -48.29 39.89
CA ASP A 9 64.38 -47.31 39.94
C ASP A 9 65.47 -47.59 38.90
N ASP A 10 65.86 -48.86 38.76
CA ASP A 10 66.95 -49.31 37.88
C ASP A 10 66.46 -50.03 36.60
N PHE A 11 65.21 -50.54 36.59
CA PHE A 11 64.73 -51.42 35.52
C PHE A 11 63.33 -51.07 35.04
N VAL A 12 63.11 -51.33 33.75
CA VAL A 12 61.81 -51.18 33.07
C VAL A 12 61.34 -52.55 32.60
N TYR A 13 60.09 -52.89 32.95
CA TYR A 13 59.46 -54.13 32.55
C TYR A 13 58.53 -53.88 31.37
N LEU A 14 58.76 -54.63 30.31
CA LEU A 14 58.07 -54.54 29.04
C LEU A 14 57.24 -55.80 28.81
N SER A 15 56.01 -55.64 28.34
CA SER A 15 55.11 -56.74 27.98
C SER A 15 54.82 -56.74 26.49
N HIS A 16 54.97 -57.89 25.83
CA HIS A 16 54.48 -58.12 24.47
C HIS A 16 52.98 -58.50 24.53
N PRO A 17 52.17 -58.15 23.51
CA PRO A 17 50.79 -58.61 23.39
C PRO A 17 50.62 -60.13 23.50
N ASP A 18 51.65 -60.90 23.12
CA ASP A 18 51.66 -62.37 23.20
C ASP A 18 51.98 -62.91 24.62
N GLY A 19 51.97 -62.06 25.65
CA GLY A 19 52.21 -62.45 27.05
C GLY A 19 53.69 -62.60 27.44
N ARG A 20 54.64 -62.31 26.55
CA ARG A 20 56.07 -62.34 26.86
C ARG A 20 56.48 -61.10 27.66
N LEU A 21 57.26 -61.27 28.71
CA LEU A 21 57.82 -60.18 29.51
C LEU A 21 59.32 -60.02 29.22
N LYS A 22 59.79 -58.78 29.14
CA LYS A 22 61.19 -58.44 28.93
C LYS A 22 61.62 -57.38 29.92
N LYS A 23 62.75 -57.58 30.58
CA LYS A 23 63.34 -56.66 31.55
C LYS A 23 64.50 -55.93 30.87
N ILE A 24 64.51 -54.61 30.92
CA ILE A 24 65.56 -53.76 30.33
C ILE A 24 66.03 -52.75 31.37
N ASP A 25 67.32 -52.40 31.34
CA ASP A 25 67.88 -51.34 32.17
C ASP A 25 67.28 -49.98 31.79
N LYS A 26 66.90 -49.18 32.79
CA LYS A 26 66.34 -47.85 32.58
C LYS A 26 67.33 -46.91 31.86
N ALA A 27 68.63 -47.12 32.03
CA ALA A 27 69.67 -46.31 31.38
C ALA A 27 69.68 -46.45 29.85
N LEU A 28 69.08 -47.51 29.30
CA LEU A 28 68.95 -47.73 27.85
C LEU A 28 67.84 -46.89 27.21
N PHE A 29 67.04 -46.18 28.00
CA PHE A 29 66.00 -45.27 27.52
C PHE A 29 66.55 -43.84 27.53
N ASP A 30 66.83 -43.30 26.34
CA ASP A 30 67.31 -41.92 26.12
C ASP A 30 66.17 -40.90 26.02
N PHE A 31 64.94 -41.31 26.32
CA PHE A 31 63.72 -40.50 26.29
C PHE A 31 62.88 -40.70 27.55
N ALA A 32 61.97 -39.75 27.82
CA ALA A 32 61.04 -39.85 28.92
C ALA A 32 60.02 -40.98 28.67
N ILE A 33 59.94 -41.92 29.62
CA ILE A 33 59.04 -43.08 29.56
C ILE A 33 57.93 -42.99 30.61
N ASN A 34 56.71 -43.35 30.23
CA ASN A 34 55.55 -43.50 31.12
C ASN A 34 54.99 -44.92 31.08
N LEU A 35 54.23 -45.27 32.13
CA LEU A 35 53.51 -46.53 32.17
C LEU A 35 52.50 -46.61 31.01
N GLY A 36 52.54 -47.72 30.28
CA GLY A 36 51.63 -47.97 29.16
C GLY A 36 52.16 -47.52 27.80
N ASP A 37 53.29 -46.82 27.72
CA ASP A 37 53.93 -46.43 26.46
C ASP A 37 54.33 -47.65 25.64
N ARG A 38 54.32 -47.50 24.32
CA ARG A 38 54.70 -48.56 23.39
C ARG A 38 56.10 -48.28 22.86
N VAL A 39 56.95 -49.29 22.92
CA VAL A 39 58.36 -49.20 22.52
C VAL A 39 58.75 -50.37 21.65
N GLU A 40 59.70 -50.14 20.76
CA GLU A 40 60.34 -51.17 19.98
C GLU A 40 61.72 -51.45 20.57
N VAL A 41 62.04 -52.74 20.68
CA VAL A 41 63.30 -53.20 21.27
C VAL A 41 64.05 -53.98 20.20
N TYR A 42 65.16 -53.42 19.75
CA TYR A 42 66.08 -54.05 18.80
C TYR A 42 67.23 -54.68 19.59
N GLN A 43 67.50 -55.96 19.32
CA GLN A 43 68.62 -56.68 19.93
C GLN A 43 69.47 -57.31 18.84
N ASP A 44 70.74 -56.93 18.81
CA ASP A 44 71.75 -57.52 17.94
C ASP A 44 73.02 -57.79 18.78
N GLY A 45 73.21 -59.06 19.16
CA GLY A 45 74.30 -59.47 20.05
C GLY A 45 74.26 -58.78 21.42
N GLU A 46 75.29 -58.00 21.73
CA GLU A 46 75.41 -57.22 22.97
C GLU A 46 74.70 -55.85 22.91
N LEU A 47 74.27 -55.40 21.73
CA LEU A 47 73.63 -54.10 21.55
C LEU A 47 72.11 -54.24 21.70
N THR A 48 71.55 -53.57 22.72
CA THR A 48 70.10 -53.39 22.86
C THR A 48 69.76 -51.92 22.67
N VAL A 49 68.94 -51.61 21.67
CA VAL A 49 68.44 -50.25 21.42
C VAL A 49 66.93 -50.26 21.64
N VAL A 50 66.43 -49.28 22.39
CA VAL A 50 65.00 -49.08 22.61
C VAL A 50 64.59 -47.76 21.98
N THR A 51 63.54 -47.79 21.16
CA THR A 51 63.02 -46.60 20.47
C THR A 51 61.54 -46.46 20.81
N PRO A 52 61.00 -45.24 21.02
CA PRO A 52 59.55 -45.06 21.11
C PRO A 52 58.93 -45.61 19.83
N ALA A 53 57.88 -46.43 19.99
CA ALA A 53 57.21 -46.97 18.83
C ALA A 53 56.49 -45.83 18.12
N GLU A 54 57.04 -45.38 17.00
CA GLU A 54 56.37 -44.46 16.10
C GLU A 54 55.18 -45.22 15.51
N VAL A 55 54.02 -45.02 16.13
CA VAL A 55 52.77 -45.44 15.51
C VAL A 55 52.76 -44.69 14.18
N GLN A 56 52.86 -45.41 13.07
CA GLN A 56 52.47 -44.85 11.77
C GLN A 56 51.03 -44.38 11.96
N THR A 57 50.90 -43.09 12.26
CA THR A 57 49.63 -42.41 12.30
C THR A 57 49.21 -42.30 10.85
N ASP A 58 48.43 -43.28 10.39
CA ASP A 58 47.37 -42.99 9.43
C ASP A 58 46.74 -41.68 9.89
N LEU A 59 46.78 -40.66 9.02
CA LEU A 59 46.48 -39.25 9.26
C LEU A 59 45.15 -39.00 10.02
N SER A 60 45.14 -39.28 11.31
CA SER A 60 44.05 -38.98 12.22
C SER A 60 44.45 -37.72 12.95
N LEU A 61 44.14 -36.59 12.30
CA LEU A 61 44.18 -35.26 12.90
C LEU A 61 43.22 -35.23 14.09
N ASP A 62 43.74 -35.52 15.29
CA ASP A 62 43.03 -35.20 16.53
C ASP A 62 43.65 -33.94 17.13
N GLY A 63 42.86 -32.87 17.12
CA GLY A 63 43.27 -31.51 17.44
C GLY A 63 42.07 -30.58 17.49
N ASP A 64 41.24 -30.78 18.53
CA ASP A 64 40.34 -29.81 19.16
C ASP A 64 39.58 -28.82 18.27
N LYS A 65 38.37 -29.26 17.89
CA LYS A 65 37.09 -28.53 17.66
C LYS A 65 36.28 -29.27 16.59
N SER A 66 35.96 -30.54 16.85
CA SER A 66 35.19 -31.39 15.97
C SER A 66 33.68 -31.10 16.09
N VAL A 67 33.26 -29.98 15.51
CA VAL A 67 31.85 -29.73 15.17
C VAL A 67 31.64 -29.72 13.64
N LYS A 68 32.70 -30.03 12.88
CA LYS A 68 32.70 -30.02 11.41
C LYS A 68 32.65 -31.41 10.75
N SER A 69 32.73 -32.50 11.52
CA SER A 69 33.04 -33.81 10.93
C SER A 69 31.87 -34.48 10.23
N ASN A 70 30.66 -34.60 10.79
CA ASN A 70 29.66 -35.50 10.18
C ASN A 70 29.08 -35.00 8.84
N LEU A 71 28.89 -33.69 8.68
CA LEU A 71 28.34 -33.12 7.45
C LEU A 71 29.40 -32.97 6.37
N LEU A 72 30.60 -32.51 6.73
CA LEU A 72 31.71 -32.39 5.78
C LEU A 72 32.17 -33.79 5.32
N GLN A 73 32.19 -34.76 6.24
CA GLN A 73 32.48 -36.15 5.94
C GLN A 73 31.35 -36.77 5.12
N GLY A 74 30.08 -36.50 5.40
CA GLY A 74 28.97 -36.96 4.55
C GLY A 74 28.98 -36.36 3.15
N ILE A 75 29.34 -35.07 3.01
CA ILE A 75 29.53 -34.43 1.70
C ILE A 75 30.73 -35.04 0.98
N LEU A 76 31.84 -35.25 1.69
CA LEU A 76 33.03 -35.88 1.14
C LEU A 76 32.76 -37.33 0.73
N ASP A 77 31.99 -38.08 1.50
CA ASP A 77 31.61 -39.47 1.23
C ASP A 77 30.67 -39.54 0.03
N LEU A 78 29.72 -38.61 -0.08
CA LEU A 78 28.88 -38.45 -1.28
C LEU A 78 29.71 -38.15 -2.53
N PHE A 79 30.75 -37.30 -2.41
CA PHE A 79 31.68 -37.04 -3.51
C PHE A 79 32.54 -38.26 -3.84
N LEU A 80 33.06 -38.99 -2.85
CA LEU A 80 33.88 -40.19 -3.05
C LEU A 80 33.06 -41.35 -3.66
N GLU A 81 31.80 -41.48 -3.26
CA GLU A 81 30.82 -42.42 -3.83
C GLU A 81 30.48 -42.03 -5.28
N THR A 82 30.21 -40.75 -5.54
CA THR A 82 29.96 -40.23 -6.90
C THR A 82 31.19 -40.38 -7.81
N LEU A 83 32.40 -40.25 -7.24
CA LEU A 83 33.66 -40.48 -7.95
C LEU A 83 34.01 -41.97 -8.07
N ASN A 84 33.19 -42.89 -7.54
CA ASN A 84 33.40 -44.34 -7.50
C ASN A 84 34.79 -44.73 -6.95
N ILE A 85 35.26 -44.01 -5.93
CA ILE A 85 36.55 -44.26 -5.27
C ILE A 85 36.29 -45.22 -4.10
N HIS A 86 35.95 -46.46 -4.40
CA HIS A 86 35.84 -47.50 -3.37
C HIS A 86 37.23 -48.04 -3.04
N ASN A 87 37.89 -47.47 -2.01
CA ASN A 87 39.01 -47.97 -1.19
C ASN A 87 40.22 -48.73 -1.83
N ASN A 88 40.23 -49.03 -3.12
CA ASN A 88 41.19 -49.89 -3.82
C ASN A 88 42.08 -49.07 -4.78
N HIS A 89 41.92 -47.75 -4.81
CA HIS A 89 42.62 -46.83 -5.72
C HIS A 89 43.30 -45.65 -4.98
N LEU A 90 43.37 -45.66 -3.65
CA LEU A 90 44.02 -44.59 -2.87
C LEU A 90 45.52 -44.44 -3.18
N GLY A 91 46.16 -45.46 -3.75
CA GLY A 91 47.55 -45.38 -4.23
C GLY A 91 47.73 -44.77 -5.63
N ASP A 92 46.66 -44.57 -6.40
CA ASP A 92 46.71 -44.15 -7.80
C ASP A 92 45.97 -42.81 -7.99
N LEU A 93 46.50 -41.76 -7.32
CA LEU A 93 45.98 -40.37 -7.34
C LEU A 93 45.67 -39.87 -8.75
N LYS A 94 46.42 -40.35 -9.75
CA LYS A 94 46.24 -39.97 -11.16
C LYS A 94 44.87 -40.39 -11.71
N LYS A 95 44.36 -41.57 -11.31
CA LYS A 95 43.03 -42.04 -11.70
C LYS A 95 41.93 -41.29 -10.99
N ILE A 96 42.09 -41.01 -9.70
CA ILE A 96 41.16 -40.19 -8.90
C ILE A 96 41.01 -38.80 -9.53
N PHE A 97 42.13 -38.15 -9.85
CA PHE A 97 42.11 -36.82 -10.49
C PHE A 97 41.48 -36.86 -11.87
N THR A 98 41.78 -37.89 -12.67
CA THR A 98 41.19 -38.05 -14.02
C THR A 98 39.68 -38.28 -13.95
N GLN A 99 39.22 -39.09 -13.00
CA GLN A 99 37.80 -39.37 -12.76
C GLN A 99 37.06 -38.14 -12.23
N LEU A 100 37.72 -37.35 -11.38
CA LEU A 100 37.22 -36.05 -10.93
C LEU A 100 37.12 -35.05 -12.08
N LEU A 101 38.11 -35.01 -12.98
CA LEU A 101 38.04 -34.18 -14.19
C LEU A 101 36.89 -34.60 -15.12
N ILE A 102 36.67 -35.92 -15.31
CA ILE A 102 35.60 -36.44 -16.16
C ILE A 102 34.21 -36.10 -15.57
N THR A 103 34.02 -36.33 -14.27
CA THR A 103 32.76 -36.01 -13.57
C THR A 103 32.50 -34.50 -13.53
N LEU A 104 33.55 -33.69 -13.31
CA LEU A 104 33.45 -32.24 -13.36
C LEU A 104 33.13 -31.73 -14.77
N PHE A 105 33.73 -32.32 -15.81
CA PHE A 105 33.43 -31.98 -17.20
C PHE A 105 32.00 -32.38 -17.60
N MET A 106 31.52 -33.54 -17.15
CA MET A 106 30.11 -33.96 -17.24
C MET A 106 29.19 -32.92 -16.61
N ALA A 107 29.47 -32.48 -15.38
CA ALA A 107 28.68 -31.45 -14.70
C ALA A 107 28.78 -30.07 -15.38
N TRP A 108 29.95 -29.73 -15.93
CA TRP A 108 30.19 -28.47 -16.65
C TRP A 108 29.35 -28.37 -17.93
N SER A 109 29.08 -29.51 -18.60
CA SER A 109 28.22 -29.55 -19.78
C SER A 109 26.78 -29.10 -19.48
N LEU A 110 26.27 -29.41 -18.29
CA LEU A 110 24.96 -28.94 -17.80
C LEU A 110 25.00 -27.45 -17.43
N LEU A 111 26.11 -26.97 -16.88
CA LEU A 111 26.27 -25.57 -16.49
C LEU A 111 26.22 -24.63 -17.69
N GLY A 112 26.79 -25.03 -18.84
CA GLY A 112 26.71 -24.27 -20.08
C GLY A 112 25.28 -24.02 -20.54
N VAL A 113 24.41 -25.04 -20.44
CA VAL A 113 22.98 -24.92 -20.78
C VAL A 113 22.29 -23.91 -19.85
N ILE A 114 22.58 -23.96 -18.55
CA ILE A 114 22.02 -23.02 -17.57
C ILE A 114 22.48 -21.58 -17.88
N ILE A 115 23.74 -21.38 -18.24
CA ILE A 115 24.28 -20.06 -18.60
C ILE A 115 23.57 -19.52 -19.84
N VAL A 116 23.43 -20.35 -20.89
CA VAL A 116 22.72 -19.96 -22.13
C VAL A 116 21.26 -19.63 -21.85
N GLU A 117 20.58 -20.42 -21.01
CA GLU A 117 19.20 -20.15 -20.59
C GLU A 117 19.06 -18.79 -19.89
N ILE A 118 20.00 -18.46 -18.99
CA ILE A 118 20.03 -17.15 -18.31
C ILE A 118 20.28 -16.02 -19.31
N LEU A 119 21.15 -16.21 -20.30
CA LEU A 119 21.40 -15.23 -21.36
C LEU A 119 20.14 -14.97 -22.20
N LEU A 120 19.42 -16.03 -22.60
CA LEU A 120 18.15 -15.93 -23.32
C LEU A 120 17.08 -15.25 -22.45
N PHE A 121 17.06 -15.55 -21.15
CA PHE A 121 16.17 -14.91 -20.21
C PHE A 121 16.46 -13.41 -20.07
N ALA A 122 17.74 -13.03 -20.02
CA ALA A 122 18.15 -11.63 -20.01
C ALA A 122 17.73 -10.90 -21.29
N GLU A 123 17.89 -11.53 -22.47
CA GLU A 123 17.39 -10.97 -23.74
C GLU A 123 15.87 -10.75 -23.71
N SER A 124 15.12 -11.74 -23.21
CA SER A 124 13.67 -11.63 -23.01
C SER A 124 13.28 -10.47 -22.08
N ILE A 125 14.00 -10.30 -20.96
CA ILE A 125 13.78 -9.18 -20.03
C ILE A 125 14.03 -7.84 -20.75
N VAL A 126 15.11 -7.72 -21.52
CA VAL A 126 15.44 -6.48 -22.23
C VAL A 126 14.33 -6.11 -23.23
N VAL A 127 13.86 -7.06 -24.03
CA VAL A 127 12.76 -6.85 -24.98
C VAL A 127 11.46 -6.50 -24.24
N PHE A 128 11.19 -7.15 -23.11
CA PHE A 128 10.03 -6.87 -22.28
C PHE A 128 10.07 -5.45 -21.71
N LEU A 129 11.21 -5.02 -21.16
CA LEU A 129 11.40 -3.66 -20.64
C LEU A 129 11.24 -2.61 -21.73
N TRP A 130 11.81 -2.85 -22.92
CA TRP A 130 11.63 -1.96 -24.06
C TRP A 130 10.15 -1.84 -24.46
N ARG A 131 9.45 -2.97 -24.59
CA ARG A 131 8.02 -2.99 -24.93
C ARG A 131 7.17 -2.30 -23.88
N LEU A 132 7.50 -2.47 -22.60
CA LEU A 132 6.84 -1.80 -21.48
C LEU A 132 7.08 -0.29 -21.52
N LEU A 133 8.31 0.15 -21.77
CA LEU A 133 8.65 1.57 -21.94
C LEU A 133 7.86 2.21 -23.08
N VAL A 134 7.84 1.59 -24.27
CA VAL A 134 7.06 2.10 -25.41
C VAL A 134 5.58 2.19 -25.07
N ARG A 135 5.03 1.21 -24.33
CA ARG A 135 3.63 1.23 -23.88
C ARG A 135 3.35 2.35 -22.88
N LEU A 136 4.26 2.60 -21.93
CA LEU A 136 4.16 3.70 -20.97
C LEU A 136 4.27 5.07 -21.63
N VAL A 137 5.17 5.25 -22.59
CA VAL A 137 5.30 6.50 -23.36
C VAL A 137 4.01 6.79 -24.15
N LYS A 138 3.43 5.76 -24.79
CA LYS A 138 2.12 5.90 -25.46
C LYS A 138 1.01 6.27 -24.48
N LEU A 139 0.98 5.65 -23.30
CA LEU A 139 0.00 5.98 -22.26
C LEU A 139 0.16 7.42 -21.75
N MET A 140 1.39 7.91 -21.54
CA MET A 140 1.63 9.31 -21.19
C MET A 140 1.08 10.24 -22.26
N ARG A 141 1.40 10.00 -23.53
CA ARG A 141 0.89 10.81 -24.66
C ARG A 141 -0.63 10.84 -24.75
N ILE A 142 -1.31 9.72 -24.49
CA ILE A 142 -2.78 9.65 -24.47
C ILE A 142 -3.35 10.37 -23.25
N LYS A 143 -2.72 10.20 -22.07
CA LYS A 143 -3.12 10.88 -20.83
C LYS A 143 -3.00 12.40 -20.98
N ASP A 144 -1.97 12.89 -21.66
CA ASP A 144 -1.77 14.31 -21.93
C ASP A 144 -2.88 14.86 -22.84
N ASN A 145 -3.22 14.16 -23.93
CA ASN A 145 -4.35 14.54 -24.80
C ASN A 145 -5.69 14.51 -24.05
N THR A 146 -5.87 13.57 -23.13
CA THR A 146 -7.10 13.46 -22.32
C THR A 146 -7.20 14.59 -21.29
N LYS A 147 -6.08 14.98 -20.66
CA LYS A 147 -6.02 16.13 -19.76
C LYS A 147 -6.42 17.43 -20.45
N VAL A 148 -5.96 17.63 -21.69
CA VAL A 148 -6.33 18.81 -22.50
C VAL A 148 -7.84 18.86 -22.75
N LEU A 149 -8.47 17.72 -23.08
CA LEU A 149 -9.93 17.62 -23.24
C LEU A 149 -10.71 17.91 -21.94
N ILE A 150 -10.20 17.44 -20.80
CA ILE A 150 -10.82 17.69 -19.49
C ILE A 150 -10.71 19.18 -19.12
N ASP A 151 -9.56 19.83 -19.37
CA ASP A 151 -9.40 21.27 -19.14
C ASP A 151 -10.33 22.11 -20.06
N GLU A 152 -10.45 21.72 -21.33
CA GLU A 152 -11.32 22.43 -22.26
C GLU A 152 -12.80 22.29 -21.91
N THR A 153 -13.24 21.08 -21.50
CA THR A 153 -14.60 20.87 -21.01
C THR A 153 -14.86 21.62 -19.71
N GLN A 154 -13.91 21.63 -18.78
CA GLN A 154 -14.02 22.40 -17.53
C GLN A 154 -14.13 23.91 -17.78
N LYS A 155 -13.31 24.46 -18.69
CA LYS A 155 -13.40 25.88 -19.11
C LYS A 155 -14.75 26.20 -19.76
N ARG A 156 -15.31 25.31 -20.59
CA ARG A 156 -16.64 25.49 -21.18
C ARG A 156 -17.74 25.47 -20.11
N HIS A 157 -17.65 24.57 -19.14
CA HIS A 157 -18.58 24.53 -18.00
C HIS A 157 -18.49 25.80 -17.15
N ALA A 158 -17.29 26.26 -16.81
CA ALA A 158 -17.10 27.51 -16.07
C ALA A 158 -17.63 28.74 -16.83
N LYS A 159 -17.49 28.80 -18.16
CA LYS A 159 -18.10 29.87 -18.98
C LYS A 159 -19.63 29.80 -18.98
N ARG A 160 -20.21 28.60 -19.11
CA ARG A 160 -21.67 28.40 -19.05
C ARG A 160 -22.26 28.79 -17.70
N GLU A 161 -21.57 28.44 -16.62
CA GLU A 161 -21.91 28.84 -15.24
C GLU A 161 -21.93 30.37 -15.10
N ARG A 162 -20.87 31.05 -15.56
CA ARG A 162 -20.80 32.53 -15.53
C ARG A 162 -21.91 33.19 -16.34
N GLN A 163 -22.22 32.68 -17.53
CA GLN A 163 -23.33 33.21 -18.34
C GLN A 163 -24.69 32.99 -17.68
N ARG A 164 -24.91 31.84 -17.04
CA ARG A 164 -26.14 31.56 -16.27
C ARG A 164 -26.26 32.46 -15.05
N ALA A 165 -25.16 32.73 -14.35
CA ALA A 165 -25.13 33.66 -13.23
C ALA A 165 -25.47 35.10 -13.68
N GLN A 166 -24.87 35.57 -14.78
CA GLN A 166 -25.17 36.89 -15.34
C GLN A 166 -26.63 37.03 -15.79
N ARG A 167 -27.21 35.99 -16.41
CA ARG A 167 -28.64 36.01 -16.77
C ARG A 167 -29.53 36.10 -15.53
N ARG A 168 -29.23 35.33 -14.48
CA ARG A 168 -29.96 35.38 -13.20
C ARG A 168 -29.86 36.76 -12.54
N GLU A 169 -28.69 37.38 -12.55
CA GLU A 169 -28.53 38.75 -12.04
C GLU A 169 -29.30 39.76 -12.86
N GLN A 170 -29.32 39.62 -14.19
CA GLN A 170 -30.07 40.53 -15.07
C GLN A 170 -31.58 40.36 -14.89
N GLU A 171 -32.07 39.13 -14.71
CA GLU A 171 -33.48 38.85 -14.39
C GLU A 171 -33.87 39.44 -13.03
N ARG A 172 -33.01 39.29 -12.00
CA ARG A 172 -33.23 39.94 -10.69
C ARG A 172 -33.33 41.45 -10.82
N ARG A 173 -32.38 42.09 -11.51
CA ARG A 173 -32.43 43.55 -11.74
C ARG A 173 -33.70 43.99 -12.44
N ARG A 174 -34.20 43.21 -13.41
CA ARG A 174 -35.48 43.51 -14.08
C ARG A 174 -36.67 43.33 -13.16
N GLN A 175 -36.65 42.33 -12.28
CA GLN A 175 -37.69 42.17 -11.26
C GLN A 175 -37.65 43.33 -10.27
N ASP A 176 -36.49 43.69 -9.75
CA ASP A 176 -36.31 44.83 -8.84
C ASP A 176 -36.82 46.13 -9.49
N GLU A 177 -36.50 46.38 -10.77
CA GLU A 177 -37.04 47.54 -11.52
C GLU A 177 -38.56 47.50 -11.70
N LEU A 178 -39.14 46.32 -11.88
CA LEU A 178 -40.60 46.17 -12.00
C LEU A 178 -41.28 46.37 -10.65
N GLU A 179 -40.72 45.83 -9.58
CA GLU A 179 -41.19 46.03 -8.20
C GLU A 179 -41.11 47.51 -7.79
N GLU A 180 -40.02 48.21 -8.12
CA GLU A 180 -39.92 49.67 -7.88
C GLU A 180 -40.99 50.46 -8.65
N ARG A 181 -41.28 50.08 -9.90
CA ARG A 181 -42.34 50.71 -10.70
C ARG A 181 -43.74 50.41 -10.16
N GLU A 182 -43.96 49.22 -9.62
CA GLU A 182 -45.23 48.89 -8.95
C GLU A 182 -45.38 49.66 -7.65
N TYR A 183 -44.33 49.73 -6.84
CA TYR A 183 -44.29 50.53 -5.62
C TYR A 183 -44.57 52.01 -5.92
N GLN A 184 -43.95 52.59 -6.96
CA GLN A 184 -44.26 53.96 -7.39
C GLN A 184 -45.74 54.12 -7.76
N ARG A 185 -46.29 53.23 -8.60
CA ARG A 185 -47.72 53.25 -8.97
C ARG A 185 -48.65 53.08 -7.77
N GLU A 186 -48.26 52.30 -6.76
CA GLU A 186 -49.02 52.16 -5.51
C GLU A 186 -48.97 53.43 -4.67
N THR A 187 -47.80 54.07 -4.57
CA THR A 187 -47.69 55.36 -3.87
C THR A 187 -48.46 56.47 -4.58
N GLU A 188 -48.51 56.46 -5.91
CA GLU A 188 -49.35 57.38 -6.69
C GLU A 188 -50.84 57.12 -6.45
N ARG A 189 -51.28 55.85 -6.48
CA ARG A 189 -52.66 55.48 -6.13
C ARG A 189 -53.02 55.89 -4.70
N GLN A 190 -52.11 55.74 -3.74
CA GLN A 190 -52.35 56.21 -2.36
C GLN A 190 -52.47 57.74 -2.29
N LYS A 191 -51.65 58.49 -3.03
CA LYS A 191 -51.77 59.94 -3.13
C LYS A 191 -53.09 60.36 -3.77
N GLU A 192 -53.52 59.70 -4.84
CA GLU A 192 -54.81 59.95 -5.48
C GLU A 192 -55.97 59.69 -4.52
N LEU A 193 -55.95 58.57 -3.79
CA LEU A 193 -56.95 58.27 -2.77
C LEU A 193 -56.98 59.34 -1.67
N MET A 194 -55.82 59.81 -1.21
CA MET A 194 -55.72 60.88 -0.21
C MET A 194 -56.28 62.21 -0.72
N ILE A 195 -56.06 62.56 -2.00
CA ILE A 195 -56.62 63.77 -2.62
C ILE A 195 -58.14 63.65 -2.75
N VAL A 196 -58.64 62.49 -3.17
CA VAL A 196 -60.09 62.23 -3.27
C VAL A 196 -60.74 62.32 -1.89
N GLU A 197 -60.13 61.71 -0.86
CA GLU A 197 -60.62 61.79 0.52
C GLU A 197 -60.60 63.23 1.05
N ALA A 198 -59.51 63.98 0.82
CA ALA A 198 -59.43 65.40 1.20
C ALA A 198 -60.49 66.26 0.48
N SER A 199 -60.74 65.97 -0.80
CA SER A 199 -61.78 66.66 -1.59
C SER A 199 -63.18 66.34 -1.07
N LEU A 200 -63.45 65.07 -0.72
CA LEU A 200 -64.71 64.63 -0.14
C LEU A 200 -64.92 65.21 1.26
N SER A 201 -63.85 65.34 2.05
CA SER A 201 -63.88 66.06 3.33
C SER A 201 -64.19 67.54 3.15
N GLN A 202 -63.58 68.20 2.15
CA GLN A 202 -63.89 69.60 1.83
C GLN A 202 -65.33 69.77 1.33
N GLU A 203 -65.84 68.83 0.54
CA GLU A 203 -67.22 68.85 0.08
C GLU A 203 -68.21 68.54 1.21
N ALA A 204 -67.87 67.64 2.13
CA ALA A 204 -68.63 67.42 3.35
C ALA A 204 -68.63 68.66 4.26
N GLU A 205 -67.51 69.37 4.38
CA GLU A 205 -67.44 70.65 5.08
C GLU A 205 -68.29 71.72 4.39
N HIS A 206 -68.22 71.84 3.06
CA HIS A 206 -69.05 72.78 2.30
C HIS A 206 -70.55 72.42 2.35
N ALA A 207 -70.88 71.13 2.33
CA ALA A 207 -72.24 70.62 2.51
C ALA A 207 -72.72 70.84 3.95
N SER A 208 -71.87 70.69 4.95
CA SER A 208 -72.17 71.01 6.36
C SER A 208 -72.38 72.51 6.56
N LEU A 209 -71.59 73.37 5.92
CA LEU A 209 -71.77 74.82 5.94
C LEU A 209 -73.03 75.24 5.18
N SER A 210 -73.34 74.61 4.05
CA SER A 210 -74.56 74.86 3.28
C SER A 210 -75.82 74.39 4.00
N THR A 211 -75.76 73.25 4.70
CA THR A 211 -76.86 72.76 5.54
C THR A 211 -77.00 73.58 6.82
N SER A 212 -75.90 74.06 7.41
CA SER A 212 -75.94 75.01 8.53
C SER A 212 -76.56 76.34 8.13
N LEU A 213 -76.20 76.87 6.95
CA LEU A 213 -76.81 78.07 6.37
C LEU A 213 -78.30 77.85 6.04
N ALA A 214 -78.65 76.67 5.52
CA ALA A 214 -80.03 76.29 5.27
C ALA A 214 -80.83 76.10 6.58
N LEU A 215 -80.21 75.61 7.66
CA LEU A 215 -80.81 75.52 9.00
C LEU A 215 -80.90 76.88 9.69
N GLU A 216 -79.97 77.80 9.44
CA GLU A 216 -80.04 79.20 9.90
C GLU A 216 -81.15 79.97 9.18
N GLN A 217 -81.33 79.72 7.88
CA GLN A 217 -82.47 80.25 7.11
C GLN A 217 -83.80 79.55 7.45
N ALA A 218 -83.79 78.26 7.78
CA ALA A 218 -84.98 77.51 8.21
C ALA A 218 -85.33 77.75 9.69
N GLY A 219 -84.40 78.22 10.52
CA GLY A 219 -84.65 78.67 11.90
C GLY A 219 -85.54 79.91 11.99
N VAL A 220 -85.69 80.66 10.89
CA VAL A 220 -86.63 81.78 10.74
C VAL A 220 -87.91 81.36 9.99
N SER A 221 -87.95 80.18 9.39
CA SER A 221 -89.06 79.75 8.55
C SER A 221 -89.21 78.23 8.52
N SER A 222 -89.71 77.64 9.61
CA SER A 222 -90.98 76.89 9.60
C SER A 222 -91.19 76.17 10.93
N GLN A 223 -92.03 76.78 11.76
CA GLN A 223 -93.09 76.05 12.44
C GLN A 223 -93.91 75.33 11.35
N SER A 224 -94.15 74.03 11.52
CA SER A 224 -95.20 73.22 10.86
C SER A 224 -94.72 72.07 9.96
N ALA A 225 -94.95 70.88 10.51
CA ALA A 225 -95.35 69.61 9.88
C ALA A 225 -94.34 68.91 8.95
N SER A 226 -93.63 67.87 9.40
CA SER A 226 -94.07 66.49 9.71
C SER A 226 -94.66 65.70 8.55
N GLU A 227 -94.01 64.55 8.32
CA GLU A 227 -94.56 63.28 7.81
C GLU A 227 -94.98 63.33 6.31
N GLU A 228 -94.77 62.36 5.43
CA GLU A 228 -94.72 60.91 5.57
C GLU A 228 -94.31 60.30 4.20
N SER A 229 -93.48 59.25 4.24
CA SER A 229 -93.45 58.01 3.43
C SER A 229 -93.73 57.96 1.91
N LYS A 230 -92.84 57.26 1.17
CA LYS A 230 -93.08 56.04 0.33
C LYS A 230 -91.89 55.86 -0.63
N GLU A 231 -91.03 54.86 -0.52
CA GLU A 231 -91.24 53.42 -0.78
C GLU A 231 -91.82 53.12 -2.17
N LYS A 232 -91.00 52.44 -3.01
CA LYS A 232 -91.29 51.30 -3.91
C LYS A 232 -90.35 51.33 -5.13
N SER A 233 -89.28 50.54 -5.16
CA SER A 233 -89.18 49.14 -5.64
C SER A 233 -89.38 48.95 -7.15
N GLN A 234 -88.35 48.42 -7.82
CA GLN A 234 -88.38 47.34 -8.85
C GLN A 234 -86.93 47.16 -9.33
N ALA A 235 -86.18 46.08 -9.04
CA ALA A 235 -86.38 44.65 -9.32
C ALA A 235 -86.49 44.31 -10.82
N SER A 236 -85.44 43.72 -11.41
CA SER A 236 -85.46 42.34 -11.91
C SER A 236 -84.15 41.96 -12.64
N SER A 237 -83.69 40.74 -12.34
CA SER A 237 -82.95 39.79 -13.21
C SER A 237 -81.57 40.18 -13.75
N GLU A 238 -80.60 39.29 -13.91
CA GLU A 238 -80.72 37.86 -14.20
C GLU A 238 -79.45 37.10 -13.80
N SER A 239 -79.65 35.79 -13.68
CA SER A 239 -78.86 34.77 -13.02
C SER A 239 -77.82 34.10 -13.93
N GLU A 240 -77.20 33.05 -13.35
CA GLU A 240 -76.54 31.88 -13.97
C GLU A 240 -75.01 31.92 -14.00
N GLU A 241 -74.38 31.16 -13.09
CA GLU A 241 -73.88 29.77 -13.26
C GLU A 241 -72.38 29.82 -13.64
N VAL A 242 -71.45 28.97 -13.23
CA VAL A 242 -71.46 27.66 -12.59
C VAL A 242 -70.04 27.39 -12.03
N SER A 243 -69.97 26.71 -10.89
CA SER A 243 -69.11 25.57 -10.49
C SER A 243 -67.82 25.26 -11.30
N LYS A 244 -66.70 24.75 -10.75
CA LYS A 244 -66.57 23.63 -9.80
C LYS A 244 -65.08 23.37 -9.46
N SER A 245 -64.88 22.80 -8.26
CA SER A 245 -63.97 21.69 -7.94
C SER A 245 -62.44 21.88 -7.92
N ALA A 246 -61.91 22.00 -6.69
CA ALA A 246 -60.58 21.52 -6.33
C ALA A 246 -60.70 20.13 -5.66
N LYS A 247 -59.90 19.17 -6.15
CA LYS A 247 -59.53 17.94 -5.42
C LYS A 247 -58.11 17.55 -5.86
N SER A 248 -57.17 17.55 -4.92
CA SER A 248 -55.98 16.69 -4.98
C SER A 248 -55.51 16.43 -3.56
N GLU A 249 -55.47 15.14 -3.25
CA GLU A 249 -55.14 14.48 -1.99
C GLU A 249 -53.69 14.66 -1.54
N LYS A 250 -53.52 14.42 -0.24
CA LYS A 250 -52.30 14.05 0.48
C LYS A 250 -52.21 12.53 0.53
#